data_AF-A0A355ALH2-F1
#
_entry.id   AF-A0A355ALH2-F1
#
_cell.length_a   1.000
_cell.length_b   1.000
_cell.length_c   1.000
_cell.angle_alpha   90.00
_cell.angle_beta   90.00
_cell.angle_gamma   90.00
#
_symmetry.space_group_name_H-M   'P 1'
#
loop_
_entity.id
_entity.type
_entity.pdbx_description
1 polymer ?
#
loop_
_entity_poly.entity_id
_entity_poly.type
_entity_poly.pdbx_seq_one_letter_code
_entity_poly.pdbx_strand_id
1 'polypeptide(L)'
;MNAYRLASVYVAVLFSVTGSSVVATEKPNILFMMSDDQAWNGLSVPMHPAIPWSKSSIVETPNLEKLAAQGMRFSAAYAPASVCSPTRISLQTGKSPAALHWTKAAGPEAGHKLIEP
;
A
#
# COMPACT_ATOMS: atom_id res chain seq x y z
N MET A 1 -58.77 -9.97 26.25
CA MET A 1 -57.61 -9.26 26.86
C MET A 1 -56.26 -9.98 26.68
N ASN A 2 -56.19 -11.26 26.26
CA ASN A 2 -54.92 -12.01 26.16
C ASN A 2 -54.20 -11.93 24.79
N ALA A 3 -54.89 -11.59 23.70
CA ALA A 3 -54.29 -11.51 22.36
C ALA A 3 -53.27 -10.35 22.22
N TYR A 4 -53.58 -9.20 22.83
CA TYR A 4 -52.70 -8.02 22.80
C TYR A 4 -51.43 -8.19 23.64
N ARG A 5 -51.44 -9.08 24.65
CA ARG A 5 -50.27 -9.43 25.47
C ARG A 5 -49.29 -10.34 24.74
N LEU A 6 -49.78 -11.25 23.90
CA LEU A 6 -48.92 -12.14 23.09
C LEU A 6 -48.30 -11.40 21.90
N ALA A 7 -49.07 -10.52 21.26
CA ALA A 7 -48.57 -9.68 20.16
C ALA A 7 -47.47 -8.69 20.62
N SER A 8 -47.61 -8.12 21.81
CA SER A 8 -46.61 -7.20 22.38
C SER A 8 -45.30 -7.89 22.78
N VAL A 9 -45.35 -9.15 23.23
CA VAL A 9 -44.14 -9.96 23.48
C VAL A 9 -43.42 -10.30 22.18
N TYR A 10 -44.15 -10.65 21.11
CA TYR A 10 -43.54 -10.94 19.80
C TYR A 10 -42.85 -9.71 19.18
N VAL A 11 -43.47 -8.53 19.30
CA VAL A 11 -42.88 -7.26 18.83
C VAL A 11 -41.63 -6.91 19.65
N ALA A 12 -41.64 -7.13 20.97
CA ALA A 12 -40.48 -6.87 21.82
C ALA A 12 -39.29 -7.82 21.52
N VAL A 13 -39.56 -9.10 21.22
CA VAL A 13 -38.52 -10.07 20.83
C VAL A 13 -37.92 -9.73 19.47
N LEU A 14 -38.72 -9.28 18.50
CA LEU A 14 -38.23 -8.82 17.19
C LEU A 14 -37.34 -7.57 17.30
N PHE A 15 -37.64 -6.66 18.24
CA PHE A 15 -36.84 -5.46 18.47
C PHE A 15 -35.48 -5.74 19.13
N SER A 16 -35.37 -6.83 19.90
CA SER A 16 -34.13 -7.17 20.61
C SER A 16 -33.10 -7.90 19.73
N VAL A 17 -33.47 -8.40 18.55
CA VAL A 17 -32.58 -9.14 17.64
C VAL A 17 -31.82 -8.21 16.68
N THR A 18 -32.24 -6.96 16.52
CA THR A 18 -31.60 -6.00 15.60
C THR A 18 -30.47 -5.16 16.22
N GLY A 19 -30.13 -5.40 17.48
CA GLY A 19 -29.04 -4.71 18.18
C GLY A 19 -27.66 -5.29 17.85
N SER A 20 -27.26 -5.34 16.58
CA SER A 20 -25.85 -5.58 16.25
C SER A 20 -25.05 -4.33 16.60
N SER A 21 -24.29 -4.38 17.68
CA SER A 21 -23.27 -3.39 18.00
C SER A 21 -22.26 -3.35 16.86
N VAL A 22 -22.23 -2.23 16.13
CA VAL A 22 -21.14 -1.90 15.22
C VAL A 22 -19.90 -1.71 16.09
N VAL A 23 -19.09 -2.77 16.20
CA VAL A 23 -17.73 -2.64 16.74
C VAL A 23 -17.02 -1.69 15.79
N ALA A 24 -16.76 -0.47 16.26
CA ALA A 24 -15.95 0.48 15.52
C ALA A 24 -14.60 -0.18 15.28
N THR A 25 -14.31 -0.51 14.03
CA THR A 25 -13.01 -1.11 13.68
C THR A 25 -11.94 -0.11 14.13
N GLU A 26 -11.04 -0.56 15.00
CA GLU A 26 -9.94 0.30 15.42
C GLU A 26 -9.15 0.72 14.18
N LYS A 27 -8.76 1.99 14.12
CA LYS A 27 -7.98 2.49 12.99
C LYS A 27 -6.65 1.75 12.96
N PRO A 28 -6.28 1.10 11.83
CA PRO A 28 -5.03 0.38 11.77
C PRO A 28 -3.84 1.36 11.82
N ASN A 29 -2.74 0.92 12.43
CA ASN A 29 -1.46 1.60 12.28
C ASN A 29 -0.88 1.26 10.90
N ILE A 30 -0.43 2.28 10.16
CA ILE A 30 0.17 2.10 8.83
C ILE A 30 1.68 2.33 8.96
N LEU A 31 2.47 1.29 8.73
CA LEU A 31 3.92 1.37 8.63
C LEU A 31 4.35 1.37 7.15
N PHE A 32 4.85 2.51 6.67
CA PHE A 32 5.42 2.63 5.33
C PHE A 32 6.94 2.48 5.38
N MET A 33 7.46 1.40 4.80
CA MET A 33 8.91 1.13 4.70
C MET A 33 9.37 1.31 3.25
N MET A 34 10.46 2.04 3.06
CA MET A 34 11.06 2.30 1.76
C MET A 34 12.57 2.09 1.84
N SER A 35 13.10 1.18 1.01
CA SER A 35 14.53 1.02 0.77
C SER A 35 15.01 1.96 -0.32
N ASP A 36 16.31 2.31 -0.28
CA ASP A 36 16.95 3.11 -1.32
C ASP A 36 17.65 2.21 -2.34
N ASP A 37 17.57 2.59 -3.63
CA ASP A 37 18.21 1.90 -4.76
C ASP A 37 18.00 0.37 -4.84
N GLN A 38 16.89 -0.13 -4.28
CA GLN A 38 16.62 -1.57 -4.29
C GLN A 38 16.19 -2.05 -5.69
N ALA A 39 17.01 -2.92 -6.27
CA ALA A 39 16.67 -3.59 -7.52
C ALA A 39 15.43 -4.48 -7.37
N TRP A 40 14.65 -4.59 -8.44
CA TRP A 40 13.43 -5.42 -8.46
C TRP A 40 13.70 -6.87 -8.07
N ASN A 41 14.75 -7.50 -8.61
CA ASN A 41 15.18 -8.86 -8.25
C ASN A 41 16.23 -8.90 -7.13
N GLY A 42 16.37 -7.82 -6.34
CA GLY A 42 17.42 -7.68 -5.33
C GLY A 42 17.18 -8.43 -4.01
N LEU A 43 16.03 -9.09 -3.84
CA LEU A 43 15.64 -9.78 -2.60
C LEU A 43 15.63 -11.30 -2.77
N SER A 44 15.70 -12.06 -1.67
CA SER A 44 15.43 -13.52 -1.67
C SER A 44 13.98 -13.86 -2.05
N VAL A 45 13.07 -12.88 -2.00
CA VAL A 45 11.67 -13.03 -2.40
C VAL A 45 11.54 -13.05 -3.93
N PRO A 46 10.88 -14.05 -4.54
CA PRO A 46 10.62 -14.06 -5.99
C PRO A 46 9.65 -12.97 -6.37
N MET A 47 10.03 -11.99 -7.20
CA MET A 47 9.14 -10.88 -7.61
C MET A 47 8.15 -11.22 -8.72
N HIS A 48 8.27 -12.36 -9.41
CA HIS A 48 7.27 -12.79 -10.37
C HIS A 48 7.19 -14.33 -10.42
N PRO A 49 5.98 -14.92 -10.32
CA PRO A 49 5.82 -16.37 -10.15
C PRO A 49 6.35 -17.17 -11.35
N ALA A 50 6.27 -16.62 -12.57
CA ALA A 50 6.74 -17.29 -13.79
C ALA A 50 8.18 -16.92 -14.19
N ILE A 51 8.88 -16.08 -13.43
CA ILE A 51 10.24 -15.63 -13.79
C ILE A 51 11.22 -16.11 -12.70
N PRO A 52 11.98 -17.19 -12.96
CA PRO A 52 12.88 -17.77 -11.95
C PRO A 52 13.96 -16.80 -11.44
N TRP A 53 14.45 -15.90 -12.31
CA TRP A 53 15.48 -14.91 -11.98
C TRP A 53 14.94 -13.65 -11.30
N SER A 54 13.65 -13.63 -10.94
CA SER A 54 13.02 -12.50 -10.21
C SER A 54 13.31 -12.48 -8.71
N LYS A 55 14.14 -13.41 -8.20
CA LYS A 55 14.77 -13.35 -6.89
C LYS A 55 16.28 -13.36 -7.03
N SER A 56 16.94 -12.80 -6.02
CA SER A 56 18.39 -12.92 -5.84
C SER A 56 18.76 -14.34 -5.41
N SER A 57 19.86 -14.86 -5.95
CA SER A 57 20.43 -16.15 -5.56
C SER A 57 21.48 -16.03 -4.43
N ILE A 58 21.82 -14.80 -4.04
CA ILE A 58 22.91 -14.52 -3.08
C ILE A 58 22.45 -13.68 -1.89
N VAL A 59 21.38 -12.89 -2.04
CA VAL A 59 20.88 -12.02 -0.97
C VAL A 59 19.85 -12.78 -0.15
N GLU A 60 20.02 -12.79 1.16
CA GLU A 60 19.07 -13.39 2.11
C GLU A 60 18.26 -12.31 2.83
N THR A 61 16.93 -12.41 2.79
CA THR A 61 16.02 -11.47 3.46
C THR A 61 14.85 -12.21 4.13
N PRO A 62 15.11 -13.05 5.14
CA PRO A 62 14.10 -13.96 5.72
C PRO A 62 12.89 -13.23 6.31
N ASN A 63 13.08 -12.03 6.87
CA ASN A 63 11.97 -11.23 7.38
C ASN A 63 11.06 -10.71 6.27
N LEU A 64 11.62 -10.38 5.10
CA LEU A 64 10.83 -9.96 3.94
C LEU A 64 10.15 -11.14 3.24
N GLU A 65 10.76 -12.33 3.27
CA GLU A 65 10.10 -13.56 2.83
C GLU A 65 8.86 -13.87 3.67
N LYS A 66 9.00 -13.79 5.00
CA LYS A 66 7.86 -13.95 5.92
C LYS A 66 6.78 -12.91 5.67
N LEU A 67 7.16 -11.64 5.50
CA LEU A 67 6.21 -10.56 5.20
C LEU A 67 5.47 -10.81 3.88
N ALA A 68 6.19 -11.22 2.83
CA ALA A 68 5.61 -11.49 1.51
C ALA A 68 4.66 -12.71 1.55
N ALA A 69 4.95 -13.74 2.36
CA ALA A 69 4.10 -14.91 2.52
C ALA A 69 2.80 -14.63 3.30
N GLN A 70 2.81 -13.62 4.17
CA GLN A 70 1.66 -13.22 4.99
C GLN A 70 0.78 -12.18 4.31
N GLY A 71 1.19 -11.65 3.16
CA GLY A 71 0.55 -10.50 2.54
C GLY A 71 0.43 -10.60 1.03
N MET A 72 0.38 -9.42 0.40
CA MET A 72 0.31 -9.28 -1.04
C MET A 72 1.63 -8.72 -1.58
N ARG A 73 2.01 -9.19 -2.77
CA ARG A 73 3.21 -8.73 -3.48
C ARG A 73 2.81 -8.23 -4.86
N PHE A 74 3.26 -7.04 -5.21
CA PHE A 74 3.02 -6.43 -6.52
C PHE A 74 4.20 -6.73 -7.44
N SER A 75 3.99 -7.59 -8.44
CA SER A 75 5.04 -7.94 -9.40
C SER A 75 5.39 -6.77 -10.33
N ALA A 76 4.45 -5.82 -10.51
CA ALA A 76 4.55 -4.66 -11.40
C ALA A 76 4.32 -3.32 -10.65
N ALA A 77 5.12 -3.08 -9.60
CA ALA A 77 5.12 -1.81 -8.86
C ALA A 77 6.24 -0.90 -9.38
N TYR A 78 5.93 -0.02 -10.34
CA TYR A 78 6.91 0.90 -10.92
C TYR A 78 7.12 2.13 -10.04
N ALA A 79 8.38 2.51 -9.84
CA ALA A 79 8.71 3.77 -9.20
C ALA A 79 8.25 4.94 -10.09
N PRO A 80 7.75 6.06 -9.52
CA PRO A 80 7.34 7.23 -10.29
C PRO A 80 8.47 7.85 -11.14
N ALA A 81 9.71 7.69 -10.71
CA ALA A 81 10.92 8.12 -11.42
C ALA A 81 12.08 7.15 -11.17
N SER A 82 13.10 7.20 -12.03
CA SER A 82 14.35 6.44 -11.85
C SER A 82 15.37 7.13 -10.92
N VAL A 83 14.93 8.12 -10.13
CA VAL A 83 15.79 8.92 -9.24
C VAL A 83 15.12 9.05 -7.87
N CYS A 84 15.92 9.03 -6.80
CA CYS A 84 15.45 9.00 -5.42
C CYS A 84 14.55 10.19 -5.04
N SER A 85 15.01 11.44 -5.21
CA SER A 85 14.23 12.65 -4.86
C SER A 85 12.84 12.70 -5.52
N PRO A 86 12.71 12.59 -6.86
CA PRO A 86 11.39 12.64 -7.51
C PRO A 86 10.48 11.46 -7.14
N THR A 87 11.02 10.28 -6.86
CA THR A 87 10.23 9.15 -6.35
C THR A 87 9.70 9.42 -4.94
N ARG A 88 10.54 9.90 -4.02
CA ARG A 88 10.16 10.20 -2.63
C ARG A 88 9.08 11.27 -2.56
N ILE A 89 9.23 12.37 -3.29
CA ILE A 89 8.23 13.45 -3.28
C ILE A 89 6.91 13.01 -3.95
N SER A 90 6.97 12.16 -4.98
CA SER A 90 5.77 11.60 -5.61
C SER A 90 4.99 10.72 -4.62
N LEU A 91 5.69 9.88 -3.85
CA LEU A 91 5.08 9.04 -2.81
C LEU A 91 4.46 9.86 -1.66
N GLN A 92 5.10 10.96 -1.27
CA GLN A 92 4.61 11.84 -0.19
C GLN A 92 3.39 12.68 -0.61
N THR A 93 3.31 13.07 -1.89
CA THR A 93 2.30 14.02 -2.37
C THR A 93 1.18 13.39 -3.20
N GLY A 94 1.38 12.15 -3.67
CA GLY A 94 0.46 11.49 -4.61
C GLY A 94 0.45 12.11 -6.02
N LYS A 95 1.46 12.92 -6.36
CA LYS A 95 1.58 13.57 -7.68
C LYS A 95 2.73 12.95 -8.48
N SER A 96 2.61 12.96 -9.81
CA SER A 96 3.70 12.50 -10.68
C SER A 96 4.87 13.51 -10.68
N PRO A 97 6.09 13.06 -11.00
CA PRO A 97 7.24 13.97 -11.16
C PRO A 97 6.98 15.11 -12.14
N ALA A 98 6.23 14.83 -13.22
CA ALA A 98 5.83 15.82 -14.21
C ALA A 98 4.90 16.89 -13.63
N ALA A 99 3.90 16.49 -12.84
CA ALA A 99 2.99 17.43 -12.16
C ALA A 99 3.69 18.29 -11.09
N LEU A 100 4.85 17.84 -10.60
CA LEU A 100 5.67 18.55 -9.63
C LEU A 100 6.80 19.37 -10.26
N HIS A 101 7.00 19.27 -11.59
CA HIS A 101 8.16 19.84 -12.28
C HIS A 101 9.51 19.46 -11.65
N TRP A 102 9.60 18.27 -11.05
CA TRP A 102 10.79 17.78 -10.36
C TRP A 102 11.13 16.40 -10.90
N THR A 103 12.10 16.32 -11.82
CA THR A 103 12.50 15.06 -12.49
C THR A 103 13.93 14.62 -12.19
N LYS A 104 14.71 15.43 -11.48
CA LYS A 104 16.12 15.18 -11.13
C LYS A 104 16.33 15.15 -9.62
N ALA A 105 17.50 14.70 -9.16
CA ALA A 105 17.81 14.63 -7.73
C ALA A 105 17.87 16.02 -7.08
N ALA A 106 18.48 16.98 -7.78
CA ALA A 106 18.52 18.38 -7.40
C ALA A 106 17.28 19.12 -7.95
N GLY A 107 16.90 20.20 -7.27
CA GLY A 107 15.87 21.11 -7.76
C GLY A 107 16.24 21.72 -9.13
N PRO A 108 15.27 22.36 -9.80
CA PRO A 108 15.44 22.88 -11.17
C PRO A 108 16.57 23.91 -11.36
N GLU A 109 17.19 24.40 -10.30
CA GLU A 109 18.20 25.47 -10.35
C GLU A 109 19.64 24.99 -10.64
N ALA A 110 19.92 23.68 -10.58
CA ALA A 110 21.30 23.17 -10.70
C ALA A 110 21.72 22.69 -12.09
N GLY A 111 20.88 22.79 -13.13
CA GLY A 111 21.23 22.31 -14.46
C GLY A 111 20.45 22.98 -15.58
N HIS A 112 21.18 23.41 -16.62
CA HIS A 112 20.64 24.02 -17.83
C HIS A 112 19.37 23.31 -18.33
N LYS A 113 18.35 24.10 -18.67
CA LYS A 113 17.12 23.62 -19.32
C LYS A 113 17.52 22.82 -20.56
N LEU A 114 17.05 21.57 -20.63
CA LEU A 114 17.35 20.71 -21.77
C LEU A 114 16.46 21.00 -22.99
N ILE A 115 15.38 21.77 -22.82
CA ILE A 115 14.52 22.27 -23.90
C ILE A 115 13.94 23.61 -23.42
N GLU A 116 14.29 24.70 -24.11
CA GLU A 116 13.54 25.97 -24.04
C GLU A 116 12.31 25.84 -24.96
N PRO A 117 11.19 26.54 -24.67
CA PRO A 117 9.97 26.46 -25.47
C PRO A 117 10.17 26.85 -26.94
#